data_AF-A0A2R6EM41-F1
#
_entry.id   AF-A0A2R6EM41-F1
#
_cell.length_a   1.000
_cell.length_b   1.000
_cell.length_c   1.000
_cell.angle_alpha   90.00
_cell.angle_beta   90.00
_cell.angle_gamma   90.00
#
_symmetry.space_group_name_H-M   'P 1'
#
loop_
_entity.id
_entity.type
_entity.pdbx_description
1 polymer ?
#
loop_
_entity_poly.entity_id
_entity_poly.type
_entity_poly.pdbx_seq_one_letter_code
_entity_poly.pdbx_strand_id
1 'polypeptide(L)' 'MYDTLIAVSEGLSEQQKVLGGAVGILVGTVLIAVMTFGSVSSLAGKVLFGFVGVLFAVTGTLLLGTSEQREQTV' A
#
# COMPACT_ATOMS: atom_id res chain seq x y z
N MET A 1 11.34 -16.39 4.40
CA MET A 1 10.85 -15.11 3.82
C MET A 1 9.35 -14.92 4.02
N TYR A 2 8.56 -16.00 3.97
CA TYR A 2 7.15 -16.01 4.42
C TYR A 2 7.00 -15.79 5.94
N ASP A 3 7.90 -16.37 6.75
CA ASP A 3 7.84 -16.28 8.23
C ASP A 3 7.97 -14.85 8.77
N THR A 4 8.70 -13.99 8.06
CA THR A 4 8.89 -12.59 8.46
C THR A 4 7.62 -11.76 8.22
N LEU A 5 6.84 -12.07 7.19
CA LEU A 5 5.53 -11.44 6.97
C LEU A 5 4.52 -11.90 8.04
N ILE A 6 4.57 -13.16 8.44
CA ILE A 6 3.69 -13.72 9.48
C ILE A 6 3.97 -13.05 10.84
N ALA A 7 5.24 -12.91 11.23
CA ALA A 7 5.62 -12.27 12.49
C ALA A 7 5.22 -10.78 12.56
N VAL A 8 5.32 -10.05 11.45
CA VAL A 8 4.84 -8.66 11.37
C VAL A 8 3.31 -8.62 11.41
N SER A 9 2.62 -9.60 10.81
CA SER A 9 1.17 -9.69 10.82
C SER A 9 0.58 -10.12 12.17
N GLU A 10 1.31 -10.88 12.99
CA GLU A 10 0.89 -11.24 14.36
C GLU A 10 1.13 -10.10 15.37
N GLY A 11 2.13 -9.26 15.12
CA GLY A 11 2.45 -8.10 15.97
C GLY A 11 1.59 -6.85 15.73
N LEU A 12 0.85 -6.80 14.62
CA LEU A 12 -0.01 -5.67 14.24
C LEU A 12 -1.47 -5.98 14.57
N SER A 13 -2.11 -5.10 15.33
CA SER A 13 -3.56 -5.21 15.56
C SER A 13 -4.33 -5.14 14.24
N GLU A 14 -5.50 -5.77 14.14
CA GLU A 14 -6.34 -5.72 12.94
C GLU A 14 -6.58 -4.28 12.45
N GLN A 15 -6.80 -3.37 13.39
CA GLN A 15 -6.95 -1.94 13.12
C GLN A 15 -5.73 -1.33 12.43
N GLN A 16 -4.52 -1.76 12.79
CA GLN A 16 -3.29 -1.31 12.13
C GLN A 16 -3.12 -1.92 10.74
N LYS A 17 -3.60 -3.16 10.50
CA LYS A 17 -3.62 -3.76 9.16
C LYS A 17 -4.58 -3.00 8.23
N VAL A 18 -5.77 -2.67 8.73
CA VAL A 18 -6.77 -1.89 7.97
C VAL A 18 -6.26 -0.47 7.71
N LEU A 19 -5.79 0.23 8.75
CA LEU A 19 -5.30 1.60 8.63
C LEU A 19 -4.04 1.67 7.76
N GLY A 20 -3.07 0.77 7.97
CA GLY A 20 -1.86 0.67 7.17
C GLY A 20 -2.16 0.31 5.71
N GLY A 21 -3.13 -0.58 5.48
CA GLY A 21 -3.63 -0.93 4.16
C GLY A 21 -4.23 0.27 3.42
N ALA A 22 -5.16 0.98 4.08
CA ALA A 22 -5.81 2.17 3.53
C ALA A 22 -4.83 3.31 3.25
N VAL A 23 -3.91 3.58 4.19
CA VAL A 23 -2.85 4.57 4.03
C VAL A 23 -1.91 4.19 2.88
N GLY A 24 -1.54 2.90 2.76
CA GLY A 24 -0.71 2.41 1.67
C GLY A 24 -1.35 2.63 0.30
N ILE A 25 -2.64 2.34 0.16
CA ILE A 25 -3.40 2.61 -1.07
C ILE A 25 -3.44 4.10 -1.39
N LEU A 26 -3.73 4.95 -0.39
CA LEU A 26 -3.78 6.41 -0.58
C LEU A 26 -2.43 6.97 -1.01
N VAL A 27 -1.36 6.61 -0.32
CA VAL A 27 0.01 7.04 -0.64
C VAL A 27 0.40 6.55 -2.04
N GLY A 28 0.12 5.29 -2.37
CA GLY A 28 0.38 4.73 -3.69
C GLY A 28 -0.35 5.49 -4.81
N THR A 29 -1.62 5.81 -4.58
CA THR A 29 -2.46 6.57 -5.51
C THR A 29 -1.94 8.00 -5.70
N VAL A 30 -1.52 8.68 -4.62
CA VAL A 30 -0.93 10.02 -4.69
C VAL A 30 0.37 9.99 -5.50
N LEU A 31 1.24 8.99 -5.30
CA LEU A 31 2.49 8.88 -6.06
C LEU A 31 2.24 8.64 -7.57
N ILE A 32 1.25 7.81 -7.90
CA ILE A 32 0.82 7.61 -9.29
C ILE A 32 0.23 8.91 -9.88
N ALA A 33 -0.55 9.66 -9.10
CA ALA A 33 -1.09 10.95 -9.51
C ALA A 33 0.03 11.99 -9.72
N VAL A 34 1.05 12.03 -8.85
CA VAL A 34 2.23 12.89 -9.01
C VAL A 34 3.04 12.52 -10.25
N MET A 35 3.19 11.22 -10.56
CA MET A 35 3.82 10.79 -11.81
C MET A 35 3.04 11.28 -13.04
N THR A 36 1.71 11.20 -12.98
CA THR A 36 0.82 11.43 -14.14
C THR A 36 0.55 12.92 -14.38
N PHE A 37 0.27 13.66 -13.32
CA PHE A 37 -0.14 15.06 -13.35
C PHE A 37 0.92 16.02 -12.79
N GLY A 38 1.90 15.51 -12.05
CA GLY A 38 2.99 16.33 -11.54
C GLY A 38 3.95 16.75 -12.65
N SER A 39 4.54 17.92 -12.49
CA SER A 39 5.56 18.49 -13.38
C SER A 39 6.93 17.86 -13.18
N VAL A 40 6.99 16.52 -13.09
CA VAL A 40 8.26 15.77 -13.03
C VAL A 40 8.88 15.78 -14.41
N SER A 41 9.95 16.57 -14.60
CA SER A 41 10.63 16.73 -15.89
C SER A 41 11.50 15.52 -16.27
N SER A 42 11.96 14.73 -15.30
CA SER A 42 12.81 13.58 -15.54
C SER A 42 12.01 12.29 -15.76
N LEU A 43 12.33 11.57 -16.84
CA LEU A 43 11.70 10.28 -17.15
C LEU A 43 12.01 9.23 -16.07
N ALA A 44 13.24 9.21 -15.56
CA ALA A 44 13.63 8.34 -14.44
C ALA A 44 12.81 8.63 -13.17
N GLY A 45 12.53 9.90 -12.88
CA GLY A 45 11.68 10.30 -11.75
C GLY A 45 10.26 9.76 -11.89
N LYS A 46 9.66 9.89 -13.09
CA LYS A 46 8.32 9.34 -13.35
C LYS A 46 8.26 7.84 -13.12
N VAL A 47 9.22 7.09 -13.66
CA VAL A 47 9.27 5.62 -13.50
C VAL A 47 9.41 5.24 -12.02
N LEU A 48 10.24 5.95 -11.25
CA LEU A 48 10.38 5.71 -9.81
C LEU A 48 9.07 5.98 -9.07
N PHE A 49 8.41 7.12 -9.31
CA PHE A 49 7.13 7.44 -8.67
C PHE A 49 6.04 6.43 -9.02
N GLY A 50 5.97 5.99 -10.28
CA GLY A 50 5.04 4.95 -10.71
C GLY A 50 5.31 3.61 -10.04
N PHE A 51 6.56 3.15 -10.04
CA PHE A 51 6.94 1.87 -9.45
C PHE A 51 6.69 1.83 -7.94
N VAL A 52 7.13 2.87 -7.22
CA VAL A 52 6.89 2.99 -5.78
C VAL A 52 5.39 3.11 -5.50
N GLY A 53 4.66 3.89 -6.29
CA GLY A 53 3.22 4.05 -6.15
C GLY A 53 2.46 2.73 -6.29
N VAL A 54 2.81 1.92 -7.30
CA VAL A 54 2.24 0.59 -7.51
C VAL A 54 2.57 -0.35 -6.35
N LEU A 55 3.81 -0.36 -5.86
CA LEU A 55 4.18 -1.20 -4.71
C LEU A 55 3.37 -0.85 -3.46
N PHE A 56 3.18 0.43 -3.17
CA PHE A 56 2.38 0.90 -2.04
C PHE A 56 0.90 0.53 -2.19
N ALA A 57 0.34 0.68 -3.40
CA ALA A 57 -1.04 0.30 -3.68
C ALA A 57 -1.25 -1.20 -3.51
N VAL A 58 -0.40 -2.04 -4.11
CA VAL A 58 -0.47 -3.50 -4.01
C VAL A 58 -0.30 -3.95 -2.56
N THR A 59 0.72 -3.45 -1.86
CA THR A 59 0.95 -3.79 -0.45
C THR A 59 -0.23 -3.37 0.42
N GLY A 60 -0.79 -2.18 0.18
CA GLY A 60 -1.95 -1.69 0.90
C GLY A 60 -3.20 -2.54 0.65
N THR A 61 -3.45 -2.93 -0.60
CA THR A 61 -4.53 -3.85 -0.97
C THR A 61 -4.37 -5.22 -0.33
N LEU A 62 -3.15 -5.75 -0.27
CA LEU A 62 -2.87 -7.04 0.38
C LEU A 62 -3.13 -6.94 1.89
N LEU A 63 -2.62 -5.91 2.57
CA LEU A 63 -2.85 -5.71 4.00
C LEU A 63 -4.34 -5.60 4.33
N LEU A 64 -5.08 -4.83 3.54
CA LEU A 64 -6.54 -4.69 3.69
C LEU A 64 -7.25 -6.03 3.43
N GLY A 65 -6.86 -6.74 2.37
CA GLY A 65 -7.44 -8.04 1.98
C GLY A 65 -7.17 -9.16 2.98
N THR A 66 -6.05 -9.10 3.71
CA THR A 66 -5.68 -10.06 4.76
C THR A 66 -6.20 -9.71 6.15
N SER A 67 -6.86 -8.55 6.31
CA SER A 67 -7.47 -8.19 7.60
C SER A 67 -8.77 -8.97 7.83
N GLU A 68 -8.88 -9.61 9.00
CA GLU A 68 -10.06 -10.38 9.44
C GLU A 68 -11.32 -9.52 9.59
N GLN A 69 -11.18 -8.19 9.60
CA GLN A 69 -12.31 -7.25 9.64
C GLN A 69 -13.27 -7.35 8.42
N ARG A 70 -12.88 -8.10 7.38
CA ARG A 70 -13.78 -8.51 6.29
C ARG A 70 -14.92 -9.43 6.75
N GLU A 71 -14.81 -10.06 7.92
CA GLU A 71 -15.81 -10.99 8.45
C GLU A 71 -16.88 -10.30 9.33
N GLN A 72 -16.64 -9.08 9.83
CA GLN A 72 -17.59 -8.35 10.70
C GLN A 72 -18.47 -7.33 9.96
N THR A 73 -18.34 -7.22 8.63
CA THR A 73 -19.14 -6.30 7.79
C THR A 73 -20.15 -6.99 6.87
N VAL A 74 -20.52 -8.24 7.16
CA VAL A 74 -21.65 -8.94 6.52
C VAL A 74 -22.77 -9.16 7.52
#